data_AF-A0A928WSN7-F1
#
_entry.id   AF-A0A928WSN7-F1
#
_cell.length_a   1.000
_cell.length_b   1.000
_cell.length_c   1.000
_cell.angle_alpha   90.00
_cell.angle_beta   90.00
_cell.angle_gamma   90.00
#
_symmetry.space_group_name_H-M   'P 1'
#
loop_
_entity.id
_entity.type
_entity.pdbx_description
1 polymer ?
#
loop_
_entity_poly.entity_id
_entity_poly.type
_entity_poly.pdbx_seq_one_letter_code
_entity_poly.pdbx_strand_id
1 'polypeptide(L)'
;MSSLFASLFRFLKRLFRLDSASTQRNNSQSANQRSRQQRLAKAQSVKGSEPKRSQDDTIAPNLGTQHLGTQRLGTQPALQPESNAAPASPVSVAVSSDVAPALRRLIYRATCAMPKPRMHAGQFASLLRRQDSSFTYRKYNFTKLIYLLEAVPDLVVLDRVEKPEAAPAYYVRPLIDMKAMILEAIAPYSDSDWVHIDSLKQSIFDKNPGFSLQTYGFANFKTFLESGSAPIEFKLEDTDYLRTIASLNHNGSAPSGLGSVSSLKLTSPPKRRPPRPVIRPKPQRQKIIHISPFAGFSPDVLNQKVSELAAIALPESWYFGANPPDDFAYPILKSYLRYTFIRLQHERKVVDSPNGEFKSFNTGLLDRLLRPIYALLSPYPTNAQVWDLTFCIPGEAAAGKKLVAHFNHLPTAANYLKDPSKAFYDLAAGPPKVDWPHIIKDNMERLPCAFIAEHAPANFIPLDTTALNGTQFHAYKKAFAEALDADPIAYRNLVNRLSEALSRTLIKTQINYKTAVPTYYPTLNSIDLLLPICLVEEDIADCAIVARQSDSGTYIGHTILTMRQAYNNARLICKLDEHWLSRAMTLSQESFEEEDDDSEEFESESENSAEDSSFVNVASV
;
A
#
# COMPACT_ATOMS: atom_id res chain seq x y z
N MET A 1 61.97 -9.71 2.97
CA MET A 1 61.27 -8.72 3.81
C MET A 1 61.77 -7.29 3.64
N SER A 2 63.08 -6.99 3.79
CA SER A 2 63.59 -5.61 3.86
C SER A 2 63.50 -4.74 2.59
N SER A 3 63.55 -5.32 1.38
CA SER A 3 63.53 -4.54 0.13
C SER A 3 62.15 -4.00 -0.28
N LEU A 4 61.06 -4.71 0.05
CA LEU A 4 59.69 -4.33 -0.31
C LEU A 4 59.24 -3.04 0.41
N PHE A 5 59.50 -2.96 1.72
CA PHE A 5 59.22 -1.74 2.51
C PHE A 5 59.98 -0.51 1.97
N ALA A 6 61.23 -0.68 1.53
CA ALA A 6 62.02 0.42 0.98
C ALA A 6 61.47 0.97 -0.34
N SER A 7 60.76 0.14 -1.12
CA SER A 7 60.08 0.57 -2.35
C SER A 7 58.77 1.31 -2.04
N LEU A 8 57.93 0.73 -1.17
CA LEU A 8 56.65 1.31 -0.76
C LEU A 8 56.82 2.68 -0.12
N PHE A 9 57.84 2.86 0.73
CA PHE A 9 58.12 4.14 1.38
C PHE A 9 58.57 5.24 0.40
N ARG A 10 59.27 4.87 -0.70
CA ARG A 10 59.62 5.82 -1.78
C ARG A 10 58.41 6.20 -2.63
N PHE A 11 57.47 5.28 -2.82
CA PHE A 11 56.22 5.53 -3.56
C PHE A 11 55.30 6.50 -2.78
N LEU A 12 55.04 6.23 -1.50
CA LEU A 12 54.23 7.09 -0.63
C LEU A 12 54.82 8.51 -0.50
N LYS A 13 56.15 8.62 -0.36
CA LYS A 13 56.86 9.92 -0.30
C LYS A 13 56.85 10.70 -1.63
N ARG A 14 56.29 10.13 -2.71
CA ARG A 14 56.11 10.77 -4.01
C ARG A 14 54.65 11.18 -4.30
N LEU A 15 53.66 10.59 -3.60
CA LEU A 15 52.25 11.01 -3.71
C LEU A 15 51.93 12.25 -2.84
N PHE A 16 52.48 12.35 -1.64
CA PHE A 16 52.08 13.36 -0.65
C PHE A 16 52.98 14.61 -0.61
N ARG A 17 53.24 15.22 -1.78
CA ARG A 17 53.78 16.60 -1.85
C ARG A 17 52.65 17.61 -2.03
N LEU A 18 52.06 18.01 -0.91
CA LEU A 18 51.34 19.28 -0.81
C LEU A 18 52.34 20.35 -0.34
N ASP A 19 52.62 21.34 -1.18
CA ASP A 19 53.46 22.48 -0.80
C ASP A 19 52.75 23.30 0.29
N SER A 20 53.37 23.35 1.46
CA SER A 20 52.84 23.98 2.67
C SER A 20 53.85 25.01 3.20
N ALA A 21 54.00 26.11 2.46
CA ALA A 21 54.79 27.26 2.88
C ALA A 21 53.99 28.13 3.86
N SER A 22 54.38 28.14 5.14
CA SER A 22 53.64 28.82 6.21
C SER A 22 54.36 30.04 6.78
N THR A 23 53.69 31.19 6.66
CA THR A 23 53.53 32.19 7.74
C THR A 23 54.78 32.96 8.24
N GLN A 24 54.91 34.24 7.88
CA GLN A 24 54.70 35.38 8.82
C GLN A 24 54.92 36.78 8.18
N ARG A 25 54.14 37.78 8.65
CA ARG A 25 54.39 39.26 8.62
C ARG A 25 54.43 39.92 7.21
N ASN A 26 53.83 41.10 6.96
CA ASN A 26 53.44 42.21 7.84
C ASN A 26 52.25 43.06 7.29
N ASN A 27 51.62 43.80 8.21
CA ASN A 27 50.84 45.04 8.10
C ASN A 27 50.46 45.71 6.74
N SER A 28 49.20 46.16 6.73
CA SER A 28 48.72 47.54 6.42
C SER A 28 48.24 47.98 5.01
N GLN A 29 47.06 48.63 5.05
CA GLN A 29 46.55 49.74 4.23
C GLN A 29 46.04 49.55 2.78
N SER A 30 45.17 50.50 2.39
CA SER A 30 44.52 50.77 1.09
C SER A 30 43.67 49.63 0.48
N ALA A 31 42.33 49.62 0.49
CA ALA A 31 41.29 50.62 0.19
C ALA A 31 40.96 50.83 -1.31
N ASN A 32 39.65 50.99 -1.56
CA ASN A 32 38.97 51.53 -2.76
C ASN A 32 38.89 50.69 -4.07
N GLN A 33 37.64 50.61 -4.58
CA GLN A 33 37.24 50.73 -6.01
C GLN A 33 37.60 49.56 -6.95
N ARG A 34 36.86 49.23 -8.04
CA ARG A 34 35.56 49.65 -8.64
C ARG A 34 34.87 48.36 -9.16
N SER A 35 33.55 48.14 -9.04
CA SER A 35 32.45 48.76 -9.82
C SER A 35 32.43 48.43 -11.33
N ARG A 36 31.39 47.66 -11.76
CA ARG A 36 30.74 47.61 -13.10
C ARG A 36 31.57 47.30 -14.37
N GLN A 37 31.27 46.14 -14.97
CA GLN A 37 30.78 45.94 -16.36
C GLN A 37 30.24 44.48 -16.41
N GLN A 38 29.06 44.06 -16.91
CA GLN A 38 28.07 44.56 -17.89
C GLN A 38 28.60 44.74 -19.32
N ARG A 39 27.95 44.26 -20.40
CA ARG A 39 26.82 43.31 -20.62
C ARG A 39 26.69 43.07 -22.17
N LEU A 40 25.81 42.16 -22.63
CA LEU A 40 25.35 42.00 -24.05
C LEU A 40 26.38 41.33 -25.00
N ALA A 41 26.05 40.73 -26.17
CA ALA A 41 24.78 40.43 -26.88
C ALA A 41 24.96 39.11 -27.72
N LYS A 42 23.93 38.28 -28.01
CA LYS A 42 23.00 38.28 -29.19
C LYS A 42 23.67 38.44 -30.59
N ALA A 43 23.25 37.76 -31.69
CA ALA A 43 22.35 36.59 -31.90
C ALA A 43 22.31 36.08 -33.38
N GLN A 44 21.82 34.84 -33.58
CA GLN A 44 20.99 34.33 -34.72
C GLN A 44 21.56 34.03 -36.15
N SER A 45 20.78 33.17 -36.85
CA SER A 45 20.74 32.80 -38.31
C SER A 45 21.74 31.80 -38.93
N VAL A 46 21.42 31.00 -39.97
CA VAL A 46 20.25 30.12 -40.34
C VAL A 46 20.46 29.48 -41.75
N LYS A 47 20.06 28.19 -41.95
CA LYS A 47 20.08 27.38 -43.22
C LYS A 47 21.49 27.08 -43.82
N GLY A 48 21.70 26.01 -44.62
CA GLY A 48 20.86 24.83 -44.94
C GLY A 48 21.34 24.00 -46.16
N SER A 49 20.81 22.77 -46.30
CA SER A 49 20.77 21.84 -47.47
C SER A 49 22.04 21.10 -48.01
N GLU A 50 21.83 19.79 -48.23
CA GLU A 50 22.55 18.77 -49.05
C GLU A 50 22.38 19.02 -50.61
N PRO A 51 22.69 18.14 -51.63
CA PRO A 51 22.86 16.65 -51.64
C PRO A 51 23.72 15.92 -52.74
N LYS A 52 23.61 14.56 -52.75
CA LYS A 52 23.92 13.53 -53.81
C LYS A 52 25.33 12.87 -53.84
N ARG A 53 25.58 11.73 -54.54
CA ARG A 53 24.90 10.39 -54.72
C ARG A 53 25.46 9.63 -55.97
N SER A 54 26.02 8.42 -55.80
CA SER A 54 26.10 7.28 -56.79
C SER A 54 26.71 6.03 -56.08
N GLN A 55 26.40 4.74 -56.29
CA GLN A 55 26.00 3.90 -57.47
C GLN A 55 27.18 3.52 -58.40
N ASP A 56 27.36 2.27 -58.88
CA ASP A 56 26.70 0.93 -58.71
C ASP A 56 27.82 -0.17 -58.55
N ASP A 57 27.73 -1.51 -58.73
CA ASP A 57 26.78 -2.42 -59.40
C ASP A 57 26.80 -3.91 -58.87
N THR A 58 26.72 -4.95 -59.73
CA THR A 58 25.86 -6.16 -59.53
C THR A 58 26.50 -7.50 -60.00
N ILE A 59 25.73 -8.63 -59.91
CA ILE A 59 25.78 -9.95 -60.64
C ILE A 59 25.87 -11.23 -59.72
N ALA A 60 25.08 -12.27 -60.07
CA ALA A 60 25.08 -13.67 -59.57
C ALA A 60 24.93 -14.65 -60.78
N PRO A 61 25.11 -16.00 -60.66
CA PRO A 61 23.95 -16.91 -60.43
C PRO A 61 24.16 -18.39 -59.92
N ASN A 62 23.11 -18.95 -59.28
CA ASN A 62 22.50 -20.32 -59.40
C ASN A 62 23.20 -21.72 -59.28
N LEU A 63 22.35 -22.69 -58.81
CA LEU A 63 22.18 -24.14 -59.14
C LEU A 63 22.78 -25.29 -58.25
N GLY A 64 21.91 -26.26 -57.85
CA GLY A 64 22.23 -27.61 -57.29
C GLY A 64 21.92 -27.82 -55.77
N THR A 65 21.18 -28.81 -55.22
CA THR A 65 20.14 -29.81 -55.65
C THR A 65 20.49 -31.33 -55.47
N GLN A 66 19.54 -32.13 -54.93
CA GLN A 66 19.50 -33.63 -54.71
C GLN A 66 20.22 -34.18 -53.44
N HIS A 67 19.54 -34.84 -52.46
CA HIS A 67 19.06 -36.25 -52.31
C HIS A 67 20.18 -37.28 -51.94
N LEU A 68 20.00 -38.39 -51.19
CA LEU A 68 18.89 -39.14 -50.52
C LEU A 68 19.28 -39.46 -49.04
N GLY A 69 18.50 -40.04 -48.11
CA GLY A 69 17.06 -40.42 -48.07
C GLY A 69 16.77 -41.71 -47.24
N THR A 70 15.50 -41.92 -46.82
CA THR A 70 14.90 -43.17 -46.25
C THR A 70 15.37 -43.66 -44.84
N GLN A 71 14.61 -44.44 -44.04
CA GLN A 71 13.33 -45.17 -44.23
C GLN A 71 12.57 -45.47 -42.90
N ARG A 72 11.22 -45.32 -42.88
CA ARG A 72 10.10 -46.16 -42.28
C ARG A 72 10.24 -46.83 -40.87
N LEU A 73 9.21 -47.41 -40.19
CA LEU A 73 7.87 -47.91 -40.58
C LEU A 73 6.91 -48.07 -39.35
N GLY A 74 5.60 -47.80 -39.53
CA GLY A 74 4.49 -48.39 -38.73
C GLY A 74 4.15 -47.77 -37.36
N THR A 75 2.95 -47.96 -36.76
CA THR A 75 1.67 -48.52 -37.26
C THR A 75 0.49 -48.03 -36.36
N GLN A 76 -0.73 -47.84 -36.92
CA GLN A 76 -1.99 -47.74 -36.14
C GLN A 76 -2.70 -49.11 -36.05
N PRO A 77 -3.58 -49.33 -35.06
CA PRO A 77 -5.02 -49.25 -35.37
C PRO A 77 -5.85 -48.54 -34.27
N ALA A 78 -7.14 -48.31 -34.55
CA ALA A 78 -8.11 -47.69 -33.65
C ALA A 78 -9.30 -48.63 -33.35
N LEU A 79 -10.10 -48.33 -32.32
CA LEU A 79 -11.50 -48.73 -32.15
C LEU A 79 -12.22 -47.85 -31.10
N GLN A 80 -13.54 -47.73 -31.21
CA GLN A 80 -14.51 -47.07 -30.30
C GLN A 80 -15.67 -48.06 -30.04
N PRO A 81 -16.85 -47.74 -29.42
CA PRO A 81 -17.33 -46.52 -28.73
C PRO A 81 -18.06 -46.82 -27.38
N GLU A 82 -19.09 -46.03 -27.04
CA GLU A 82 -20.01 -46.04 -25.86
C GLU A 82 -19.52 -45.31 -24.58
N SER A 83 -20.35 -44.70 -23.72
CA SER A 83 -21.69 -44.03 -23.81
C SER A 83 -21.92 -43.24 -22.47
N ASN A 84 -22.95 -42.40 -22.19
CA ASN A 84 -24.13 -41.89 -22.90
C ASN A 84 -24.65 -40.57 -22.26
N ALA A 85 -25.55 -39.84 -22.96
CA ALA A 85 -26.56 -38.86 -22.49
C ALA A 85 -26.16 -37.54 -21.75
N ALA A 86 -27.05 -36.54 -21.89
CA ALA A 86 -27.10 -35.23 -21.21
C ALA A 86 -28.56 -35.03 -20.67
N PRO A 87 -29.08 -33.84 -20.26
CA PRO A 87 -28.47 -32.52 -20.00
C PRO A 87 -28.92 -31.86 -18.65
N ALA A 88 -28.37 -30.68 -18.29
CA ALA A 88 -29.05 -29.72 -17.40
C ALA A 88 -28.43 -28.28 -17.41
N SER A 89 -29.28 -27.31 -17.09
CA SER A 89 -29.01 -25.94 -16.62
C SER A 89 -30.09 -25.63 -15.56
N PRO A 90 -29.97 -24.62 -14.66
CA PRO A 90 -29.17 -23.40 -14.80
C PRO A 90 -28.33 -22.97 -13.56
N VAL A 91 -27.66 -21.83 -13.75
CA VAL A 91 -27.04 -20.89 -12.79
C VAL A 91 -27.51 -21.01 -11.32
N SER A 92 -26.55 -21.12 -10.41
CA SER A 92 -26.69 -20.78 -8.98
C SER A 92 -25.61 -19.77 -8.58
N VAL A 93 -25.94 -18.85 -7.66
CA VAL A 93 -25.04 -17.79 -7.21
C VAL A 93 -24.14 -18.33 -6.09
N ALA A 94 -22.84 -18.45 -6.34
CA ALA A 94 -21.87 -18.87 -5.35
C ALA A 94 -21.60 -17.75 -4.33
N VAL A 95 -21.75 -18.06 -3.03
CA VAL A 95 -21.46 -17.16 -1.91
C VAL A 95 -20.08 -17.48 -1.33
N SER A 96 -19.29 -16.45 -1.02
CA SER A 96 -17.88 -16.56 -0.62
C SER A 96 -17.68 -17.29 0.73
N SER A 97 -17.08 -18.48 0.66
CA SER A 97 -16.91 -19.41 1.79
C SER A 97 -15.48 -19.50 2.33
N ASP A 98 -14.53 -18.71 1.82
CA ASP A 98 -13.08 -18.87 2.08
C ASP A 98 -12.65 -18.59 3.53
N VAL A 99 -13.45 -17.84 4.30
CA VAL A 99 -13.15 -17.59 5.72
C VAL A 99 -13.49 -18.82 6.57
N ALA A 100 -12.45 -19.41 7.15
CA ALA A 100 -12.48 -20.63 7.95
C ALA A 100 -13.67 -20.68 8.94
N PRO A 101 -14.48 -21.76 8.94
CA PRO A 101 -15.69 -21.86 9.78
C PRO A 101 -15.46 -21.64 11.28
N ALA A 102 -14.28 -21.98 11.80
CA ALA A 102 -13.92 -21.73 13.20
C ALA A 102 -13.91 -20.22 13.55
N LEU A 103 -13.52 -19.36 12.61
CA LEU A 103 -13.53 -17.90 12.81
C LEU A 103 -14.96 -17.34 12.74
N ARG A 104 -15.77 -17.78 11.77
CA ARG A 104 -17.20 -17.40 11.68
C ARG A 104 -17.95 -17.72 12.97
N ARG A 105 -17.73 -18.89 13.56
CA ARG A 105 -18.29 -19.27 14.88
C ARG A 105 -17.82 -18.38 16.03
N LEU A 106 -16.56 -17.94 16.02
CA LEU A 106 -16.00 -17.04 17.04
C LEU A 106 -16.59 -15.61 16.91
N ILE A 107 -16.71 -15.09 15.70
CA ILE A 107 -17.34 -13.78 15.43
C ILE A 107 -18.82 -13.81 15.83
N TYR A 108 -19.57 -14.87 15.48
CA TYR A 108 -20.96 -15.06 15.91
C TYR A 108 -21.10 -15.02 17.44
N ARG A 109 -20.32 -15.83 18.17
CA ARG A 109 -20.29 -15.83 19.65
C ARG A 109 -19.94 -14.46 20.23
N ALA A 110 -19.06 -13.70 19.59
CA ALA A 110 -18.71 -12.36 20.03
C ALA A 110 -19.86 -11.37 19.79
N THR A 111 -20.59 -11.47 18.68
CA THR A 111 -21.78 -10.64 18.42
C THR A 111 -22.92 -10.90 19.42
N CYS A 112 -23.23 -12.17 19.73
CA CYS A 112 -24.26 -12.51 20.73
C CYS A 112 -23.91 -12.10 22.18
N ALA A 113 -22.64 -11.80 22.44
CA ALA A 113 -22.12 -11.36 23.74
C ALA A 113 -21.96 -9.83 23.86
N MET A 114 -22.37 -9.05 22.87
CA MET A 114 -22.23 -7.59 22.91
C MET A 114 -23.26 -6.94 23.86
N PRO A 115 -22.84 -6.09 24.84
CA PRO A 115 -23.76 -5.40 25.74
C PRO A 115 -24.48 -4.19 25.11
N LYS A 116 -24.21 -3.89 23.83
CA LYS A 116 -24.79 -2.78 23.05
C LYS A 116 -24.88 -3.21 21.57
N PRO A 117 -25.86 -2.73 20.78
CA PRO A 117 -26.00 -3.07 19.37
C PRO A 117 -24.86 -2.55 18.48
N ARG A 118 -23.99 -1.68 19.01
CA ARG A 118 -22.82 -1.10 18.34
C ARG A 118 -21.69 -0.87 19.37
N MET A 119 -20.46 -1.23 19.03
CA MET A 119 -19.31 -1.22 19.95
C MET A 119 -18.01 -0.86 19.23
N HIS A 120 -17.04 -0.23 19.90
CA HIS A 120 -15.77 0.12 19.27
C HIS A 120 -14.98 -1.15 18.88
N ALA A 121 -14.35 -1.17 17.70
CA ALA A 121 -13.65 -2.35 17.17
C ALA A 121 -12.53 -2.86 18.11
N GLY A 122 -11.83 -1.96 18.79
CA GLY A 122 -10.84 -2.33 19.81
C GLY A 122 -11.43 -2.99 21.07
N GLN A 123 -12.70 -2.73 21.39
CA GLN A 123 -13.43 -3.43 22.47
C GLN A 123 -13.92 -4.79 21.98
N PHE A 124 -14.43 -4.87 20.75
CA PHE A 124 -14.81 -6.13 20.11
C PHE A 124 -13.62 -7.10 19.99
N ALA A 125 -12.42 -6.58 19.69
CA ALA A 125 -11.15 -7.32 19.72
C ALA A 125 -10.90 -8.03 21.06
N SER A 126 -11.24 -7.39 22.17
CA SER A 126 -11.07 -7.93 23.51
C SER A 126 -12.20 -8.89 23.91
N LEU A 127 -13.38 -8.82 23.29
CA LEU A 127 -14.41 -9.86 23.40
C LEU A 127 -14.01 -11.13 22.64
N LEU A 128 -13.45 -11.00 21.43
CA LEU A 128 -12.90 -12.13 20.68
C LEU A 128 -11.81 -12.85 21.50
N ARG A 129 -10.86 -12.10 22.07
CA ARG A 129 -9.83 -12.64 22.99
C ARG A 129 -10.37 -13.22 24.31
N ARG A 130 -11.56 -12.81 24.75
CA ARG A 130 -12.23 -13.38 25.94
C ARG A 130 -12.90 -14.73 25.62
N GLN A 131 -13.15 -15.03 24.36
CA GLN A 131 -13.80 -16.26 23.89
C GLN A 131 -12.80 -17.27 23.29
N ASP A 132 -11.71 -16.80 22.70
CA ASP A 132 -10.51 -17.58 22.38
C ASP A 132 -9.27 -16.78 22.81
N SER A 133 -8.60 -17.20 23.88
CA SER A 133 -7.39 -16.52 24.40
C SER A 133 -6.20 -16.58 23.44
N SER A 134 -6.22 -17.49 22.46
CA SER A 134 -5.24 -17.57 21.37
C SER A 134 -5.63 -16.73 20.13
N PHE A 135 -6.71 -15.96 20.20
CA PHE A 135 -7.16 -15.13 19.08
C PHE A 135 -6.17 -14.00 18.76
N THR A 136 -5.57 -14.11 17.57
CA THR A 136 -4.94 -13.01 16.85
C THR A 136 -5.49 -13.01 15.42
N TYR A 137 -5.57 -11.85 14.77
CA TYR A 137 -6.02 -11.79 13.37
C TYR A 137 -5.04 -12.51 12.41
N ARG A 138 -3.74 -12.51 12.74
CA ARG A 138 -2.69 -13.25 12.03
C ARG A 138 -2.89 -14.78 12.03
N LYS A 139 -3.50 -15.35 13.08
CA LYS A 139 -3.88 -16.80 13.15
C LYS A 139 -4.84 -17.22 12.03
N TYR A 140 -5.50 -16.26 11.38
CA TYR A 140 -6.45 -16.46 10.29
C TYR A 140 -6.01 -15.74 9.00
N ASN A 141 -4.70 -15.51 8.83
CA ASN A 141 -4.07 -14.89 7.66
C ASN A 141 -4.47 -13.41 7.38
N PHE A 142 -5.01 -12.69 8.37
CA PHE A 142 -5.29 -11.25 8.25
C PHE A 142 -4.19 -10.40 8.88
N THR A 143 -3.87 -9.25 8.27
CA THR A 143 -2.83 -8.31 8.75
C THR A 143 -3.34 -7.33 9.81
N LYS A 144 -4.62 -6.93 9.74
CA LYS A 144 -5.30 -5.99 10.67
C LYS A 144 -6.68 -6.55 11.04
N LEU A 145 -7.18 -6.22 12.23
CA LEU A 145 -8.50 -6.69 12.70
C LEU A 145 -9.67 -6.21 11.82
N ILE A 146 -9.53 -5.03 11.20
CA ILE A 146 -10.59 -4.44 10.36
C ILE A 146 -10.82 -5.34 9.14
N TYR A 147 -9.78 -5.69 8.40
CA TYR A 147 -9.86 -6.61 7.25
C TYR A 147 -10.44 -7.98 7.60
N LEU A 148 -10.11 -8.52 8.79
CA LEU A 148 -10.70 -9.78 9.29
C LEU A 148 -12.23 -9.71 9.43
N LEU A 149 -12.76 -8.54 9.78
CA LEU A 149 -14.21 -8.32 9.95
C LEU A 149 -14.86 -7.91 8.62
N GLU A 150 -14.15 -7.19 7.74
CA GLU A 150 -14.60 -6.88 6.37
C GLU A 150 -14.70 -8.13 5.48
N ALA A 151 -13.88 -9.16 5.75
CA ALA A 151 -13.96 -10.47 5.11
C ALA A 151 -15.14 -11.34 5.57
N VAL A 152 -15.93 -10.89 6.56
CA VAL A 152 -17.15 -11.58 7.03
C VAL A 152 -18.34 -10.60 7.10
N PRO A 153 -18.69 -9.94 5.98
CA PRO A 153 -19.71 -8.88 5.94
C PRO A 153 -21.13 -9.43 6.13
N ASP A 154 -21.27 -10.76 6.01
CA ASP A 154 -22.47 -11.55 6.25
C ASP A 154 -22.78 -11.76 7.75
N LEU A 155 -21.82 -11.49 8.65
CA LEU A 155 -22.04 -11.53 10.10
C LEU A 155 -22.00 -10.14 10.77
N VAL A 156 -21.11 -9.26 10.32
CA VAL A 156 -20.83 -7.98 10.97
C VAL A 156 -20.74 -6.84 9.96
N VAL A 157 -21.07 -5.63 10.40
CA VAL A 157 -20.84 -4.40 9.64
C VAL A 157 -19.98 -3.43 10.45
N LEU A 158 -19.07 -2.76 9.75
CA LEU A 158 -18.15 -1.77 10.30
C LEU A 158 -18.63 -0.36 9.96
N ASP A 159 -19.01 0.39 10.99
CA ASP A 159 -19.41 1.79 10.88
C ASP A 159 -18.21 2.70 11.25
N ARG A 160 -17.47 3.20 10.26
CA ARG A 160 -16.36 4.16 10.43
C ARG A 160 -16.88 5.53 10.89
N VAL A 161 -16.29 6.12 11.94
CA VAL A 161 -16.63 7.46 12.46
C VAL A 161 -15.41 8.37 12.43
N GLU A 162 -15.47 9.43 11.63
CA GLU A 162 -14.46 10.50 11.62
C GLU A 162 -14.49 11.28 12.95
N LYS A 163 -13.31 11.72 13.41
CA LYS A 163 -13.16 12.66 14.53
C LYS A 163 -12.32 13.85 14.04
N PRO A 164 -12.63 15.11 14.42
CA PRO A 164 -11.94 16.27 13.86
C PRO A 164 -10.43 16.35 14.14
N GLU A 165 -9.96 15.73 15.24
CA GLU A 165 -8.59 15.86 15.75
C GLU A 165 -7.96 14.49 16.10
N ALA A 166 -8.53 13.38 15.58
CA ALA A 166 -8.07 12.04 15.93
C ALA A 166 -8.37 11.00 14.84
N ALA A 167 -7.61 9.89 14.85
CA ALA A 167 -7.81 8.75 13.96
C ALA A 167 -9.27 8.24 13.97
N PRO A 168 -9.80 7.78 12.83
CA PRO A 168 -11.19 7.35 12.69
C PRO A 168 -11.52 6.19 13.64
N ALA A 169 -12.62 6.34 14.37
CA ALA A 169 -13.10 5.32 15.31
C ALA A 169 -14.01 4.33 14.59
N TYR A 170 -13.54 3.09 14.45
CA TYR A 170 -14.32 2.00 13.86
C TYR A 170 -15.24 1.38 14.91
N TYR A 171 -16.50 1.16 14.55
CA TYR A 171 -17.46 0.46 15.40
C TYR A 171 -18.01 -0.77 14.68
N VAL A 172 -18.08 -1.89 15.40
CA VAL A 172 -18.72 -3.12 14.96
C VAL A 172 -20.18 -3.12 15.40
N ARG A 173 -21.07 -3.53 14.51
CA ARG A 173 -22.45 -3.94 14.79
C ARG A 173 -22.73 -5.29 14.10
N PRO A 174 -23.70 -6.09 14.55
CA PRO A 174 -24.06 -7.29 13.81
C PRO A 174 -24.79 -6.89 12.52
N LEU A 175 -24.75 -7.74 11.49
CA LEU A 175 -25.62 -7.56 10.32
C LEU A 175 -27.10 -7.81 10.71
N ILE A 176 -27.32 -8.87 11.50
CA ILE A 176 -28.62 -9.28 12.05
C ILE A 176 -28.41 -9.61 13.54
N ASP A 177 -29.25 -9.07 14.43
CA ASP A 177 -29.26 -9.51 15.83
C ASP A 177 -29.96 -10.87 15.93
N MET A 178 -29.18 -11.93 15.68
CA MET A 178 -29.69 -13.31 15.76
C MET A 178 -30.18 -13.68 17.16
N LYS A 179 -29.70 -13.03 18.22
CA LYS A 179 -30.16 -13.30 19.59
C LYS A 179 -31.58 -12.76 19.80
N ALA A 180 -31.85 -11.54 19.31
CA ALA A 180 -33.21 -11.01 19.26
C ALA A 180 -34.11 -11.86 18.34
N MET A 181 -33.64 -12.19 17.13
CA MET A 181 -34.41 -12.98 16.15
C MET A 181 -34.80 -14.37 16.67
N ILE A 182 -33.89 -15.09 17.35
CA ILE A 182 -34.19 -16.39 17.97
C ILE A 182 -35.24 -16.23 19.08
N LEU A 183 -35.11 -15.22 19.95
CA LEU A 183 -36.09 -14.97 21.01
C LEU A 183 -37.47 -14.60 20.45
N GLU A 184 -37.55 -13.75 19.42
CA GLU A 184 -38.80 -13.43 18.76
C GLU A 184 -39.39 -14.59 17.94
N ALA A 185 -38.58 -15.58 17.53
CA ALA A 185 -39.06 -16.78 16.84
C ALA A 185 -39.59 -17.83 17.81
N ILE A 186 -39.10 -17.86 19.06
CA ILE A 186 -39.65 -18.69 20.14
C ILE A 186 -40.87 -18.01 20.81
N ALA A 187 -40.95 -16.67 20.82
CA ALA A 187 -42.01 -15.92 21.49
C ALA A 187 -43.47 -16.34 21.15
N PRO A 188 -43.85 -16.72 19.91
CA PRO A 188 -45.20 -17.24 19.61
C PRO A 188 -45.53 -18.58 20.28
N TYR A 189 -44.52 -19.26 20.83
CA TYR A 189 -44.59 -20.56 21.48
C TYR A 189 -44.29 -20.48 22.99
N SER A 190 -44.27 -19.28 23.59
CA SER A 190 -44.02 -19.08 25.03
C SER A 190 -44.96 -19.87 25.94
N ASP A 191 -46.16 -20.16 25.43
CA ASP A 191 -47.26 -20.78 26.15
C ASP A 191 -47.29 -22.31 25.94
N SER A 192 -46.25 -22.86 25.30
CA SER A 192 -46.04 -24.30 25.07
C SER A 192 -44.82 -24.79 25.84
N ASP A 193 -44.94 -25.89 26.60
CA ASP A 193 -43.85 -26.44 27.43
C ASP A 193 -42.56 -26.75 26.65
N TRP A 194 -42.70 -27.13 25.36
CA TRP A 194 -41.62 -27.58 24.49
C TRP A 194 -41.91 -27.24 23.01
N VAL A 195 -40.89 -26.77 22.30
CA VAL A 195 -40.93 -26.38 20.87
C VAL A 195 -40.00 -27.30 20.08
N HIS A 196 -40.44 -27.82 18.93
CA HIS A 196 -39.58 -28.66 18.09
C HIS A 196 -38.56 -27.83 17.30
N ILE A 197 -37.34 -28.35 17.18
CA ILE A 197 -36.18 -27.66 16.59
C ILE A 197 -36.40 -27.22 15.14
N ASP A 198 -37.09 -28.03 14.32
CA ASP A 198 -37.44 -27.65 12.94
C ASP A 198 -38.53 -26.57 12.85
N SER A 199 -39.43 -26.46 13.84
CA SER A 199 -40.42 -25.38 13.89
C SER A 199 -39.74 -24.02 14.16
N LEU A 200 -38.76 -23.99 15.05
CA LEU A 200 -37.92 -22.81 15.27
C LEU A 200 -37.09 -22.47 14.04
N LYS A 201 -36.50 -23.47 13.39
CA LYS A 201 -35.71 -23.31 12.15
C LYS A 201 -36.55 -22.74 11.02
N GLN A 202 -37.80 -23.21 10.84
CA GLN A 202 -38.73 -22.65 9.88
C GLN A 202 -39.10 -21.20 10.23
N SER A 203 -39.45 -20.91 11.49
CA SER A 203 -39.80 -19.55 11.92
C SER A 203 -38.65 -18.53 11.72
N ILE A 204 -37.41 -18.95 11.93
CA ILE A 204 -36.22 -18.13 11.64
C ILE A 204 -36.03 -17.94 10.12
N PHE A 205 -36.29 -18.96 9.30
CA PHE A 205 -36.22 -18.85 7.84
C PHE A 205 -37.34 -17.96 7.26
N ASP A 206 -38.56 -18.06 7.78
CA ASP A 206 -39.70 -17.22 7.39
C ASP A 206 -39.44 -15.74 7.71
N LYS A 207 -38.78 -15.46 8.84
CA LYS A 207 -38.33 -14.10 9.22
C LYS A 207 -37.06 -13.64 8.50
N ASN A 208 -36.23 -14.56 8.03
CA ASN A 208 -34.98 -14.29 7.33
C ASN A 208 -34.70 -15.34 6.24
N PRO A 209 -35.24 -15.16 5.02
CA PRO A 209 -35.02 -16.11 3.92
C PRO A 209 -33.56 -16.24 3.45
N GLY A 210 -32.66 -15.36 3.93
CA GLY A 210 -31.22 -15.46 3.73
C GLY A 210 -30.47 -16.27 4.79
N PHE A 211 -31.17 -16.86 5.77
CA PHE A 211 -30.54 -17.62 6.85
C PHE A 211 -29.92 -18.93 6.36
N SER A 212 -28.61 -19.08 6.54
CA SER A 212 -27.87 -20.33 6.36
C SER A 212 -26.92 -20.57 7.53
N LEU A 213 -26.82 -21.83 7.98
CA LEU A 213 -25.88 -22.22 9.04
C LEU A 213 -24.41 -22.05 8.63
N GLN A 214 -24.12 -22.13 7.33
CA GLN A 214 -22.77 -22.01 6.78
C GLN A 214 -22.21 -20.59 6.96
N THR A 215 -23.06 -19.56 6.83
CA THR A 215 -22.79 -18.15 7.13
C THR A 215 -22.16 -17.97 8.52
N TYR A 216 -22.73 -18.65 9.52
CA TYR A 216 -22.28 -18.64 10.92
C TYR A 216 -21.18 -19.66 11.21
N GLY A 217 -20.78 -20.48 10.23
CA GLY A 217 -19.75 -21.51 10.35
C GLY A 217 -20.20 -22.81 11.04
N PHE A 218 -21.50 -23.14 11.03
CA PHE A 218 -22.06 -24.35 11.63
C PHE A 218 -22.56 -25.34 10.58
N ALA A 219 -22.52 -26.63 10.93
CA ALA A 219 -23.09 -27.73 10.13
C ALA A 219 -24.36 -28.33 10.75
N ASN A 220 -24.67 -28.00 12.01
CA ASN A 220 -25.84 -28.50 12.74
C ASN A 220 -26.54 -27.32 13.46
N PHE A 221 -27.87 -27.29 13.40
CA PHE A 221 -28.68 -26.22 13.98
C PHE A 221 -28.65 -26.22 15.53
N LYS A 222 -28.53 -27.39 16.16
CA LYS A 222 -28.41 -27.54 17.61
C LYS A 222 -27.14 -26.87 18.14
N THR A 223 -25.98 -27.15 17.54
CA THR A 223 -24.70 -26.55 17.97
C THR A 223 -24.59 -25.06 17.63
N PHE A 224 -25.35 -24.58 16.65
CA PHE A 224 -25.57 -23.15 16.42
C PHE A 224 -26.35 -22.51 17.59
N LEU A 225 -27.50 -23.08 17.99
CA LEU A 225 -28.30 -22.61 19.12
C LEU A 225 -27.53 -22.65 20.45
N GLU A 226 -26.91 -23.79 20.80
CA GLU A 226 -26.09 -23.98 22.02
C GLU A 226 -24.93 -22.97 22.14
N SER A 227 -24.48 -22.42 21.01
CA SER A 227 -23.41 -21.42 20.98
C SER A 227 -23.89 -19.97 20.99
N GLY A 228 -25.18 -19.73 20.72
CA GLY A 228 -25.80 -18.42 20.89
C GLY A 228 -26.06 -18.15 22.37
N SER A 229 -25.77 -16.94 22.85
CA SER A 229 -26.00 -16.56 24.26
C SER A 229 -27.48 -16.26 24.57
N ALA A 230 -28.38 -17.11 24.07
CA ALA A 230 -29.82 -17.09 24.34
C ALA A 230 -30.16 -18.07 25.48
N PRO A 231 -31.08 -17.72 26.40
CA PRO A 231 -31.48 -18.59 27.51
C PRO A 231 -32.42 -19.70 27.00
N ILE A 232 -31.85 -20.79 26.48
CA ILE A 232 -32.57 -21.94 25.91
C ILE A 232 -32.15 -23.22 26.64
N GLU A 233 -33.12 -24.08 26.94
CA GLU A 233 -32.94 -25.41 27.53
C GLU A 233 -33.46 -26.47 26.55
N PHE A 234 -32.73 -27.57 26.39
CA PHE A 234 -33.15 -28.74 25.61
C PHE A 234 -33.69 -29.83 26.53
N LYS A 235 -34.70 -30.57 26.07
CA LYS A 235 -35.31 -31.67 26.84
C LYS A 235 -34.32 -32.84 26.99
N LEU A 236 -34.12 -33.30 28.23
CA LEU A 236 -33.12 -34.33 28.59
C LEU A 236 -33.34 -35.68 27.91
N GLU A 237 -34.59 -36.04 27.63
CA GLU A 237 -34.97 -37.34 27.06
C GLU A 237 -35.08 -37.34 25.53
N ASP A 238 -35.24 -36.16 24.92
CA ASP A 238 -35.61 -35.99 23.52
C ASP A 238 -35.11 -34.62 23.03
N THR A 239 -33.87 -34.58 22.56
CA THR A 239 -33.12 -33.31 22.44
C THR A 239 -33.49 -32.44 21.25
N ASP A 240 -34.46 -32.88 20.45
CA ASP A 240 -35.02 -32.11 19.34
C ASP A 240 -36.14 -31.16 19.81
N TYR A 241 -36.46 -31.19 21.11
CA TYR A 241 -37.32 -30.22 21.79
C TYR A 241 -36.54 -29.24 22.66
N LEU A 242 -36.92 -27.97 22.59
CA LEU A 242 -36.31 -26.85 23.30
C LEU A 242 -37.36 -25.91 23.92
N ARG A 243 -36.98 -25.17 24.96
CA ARG A 243 -37.79 -24.10 25.57
C ARG A 243 -36.93 -22.92 26.00
N THR A 244 -37.50 -21.72 26.11
CA THR A 244 -36.82 -20.57 26.73
C THR A 244 -36.80 -20.70 28.25
N ILE A 245 -35.64 -20.51 28.86
CA ILE A 245 -35.51 -20.39 30.32
C ILE A 245 -36.05 -19.02 30.73
N ALA A 246 -37.25 -19.00 31.30
CA ALA A 246 -37.82 -17.79 31.89
C ALA A 246 -36.89 -17.26 33.00
N SER A 247 -36.51 -15.98 32.91
CA SER A 247 -35.64 -15.38 33.92
C SER A 247 -36.40 -15.24 35.24
N LEU A 248 -35.99 -16.02 36.25
CA LEU A 248 -36.48 -15.94 37.63
C LEU A 248 -36.10 -14.60 38.26
N ASN A 249 -36.91 -13.57 38.00
CA ASN A 249 -36.87 -12.27 38.65
C ASN A 249 -38.29 -11.68 38.74
N HIS A 250 -39.16 -12.34 39.51
CA HIS A 250 -40.41 -11.76 39.97
C HIS A 250 -40.39 -11.70 41.49
N ASN A 251 -40.47 -10.49 42.05
CA ASN A 251 -40.64 -10.29 43.49
C ASN A 251 -41.55 -9.07 43.71
N GLY A 252 -42.87 -9.32 43.69
CA GLY A 252 -43.93 -8.30 43.75
C GLY A 252 -44.14 -7.52 42.43
N SER A 253 -45.32 -6.99 42.12
CA SER A 253 -46.65 -7.21 42.70
C SER A 253 -47.74 -6.98 41.63
N ALA A 254 -48.89 -7.65 41.77
CA ALA A 254 -50.07 -7.53 40.90
C ALA A 254 -51.19 -6.70 41.59
N PRO A 255 -52.41 -6.54 41.02
CA PRO A 255 -52.80 -6.32 39.61
C PRO A 255 -53.78 -5.13 39.42
N SER A 256 -53.87 -4.59 38.20
CA SER A 256 -55.08 -3.97 37.58
C SER A 256 -54.71 -3.35 36.21
N GLY A 257 -55.63 -3.13 35.26
CA GLY A 257 -57.06 -3.46 35.22
C GLY A 257 -57.86 -2.42 34.40
N LEU A 258 -58.60 -2.87 33.38
CA LEU A 258 -59.34 -2.06 32.39
C LEU A 258 -58.45 -1.15 31.50
N GLY A 259 -59.03 -0.64 30.42
CA GLY A 259 -58.37 0.24 29.46
C GLY A 259 -59.34 1.16 28.70
N SER A 260 -58.79 1.93 27.77
CA SER A 260 -59.49 2.73 26.74
C SER A 260 -60.61 3.69 27.21
N VAL A 261 -60.25 4.96 27.43
CA VAL A 261 -61.07 6.10 26.97
C VAL A 261 -60.16 7.12 26.29
N SER A 262 -60.59 7.66 25.16
CA SER A 262 -59.85 8.63 24.34
C SER A 262 -60.18 10.08 24.73
N SER A 263 -59.22 11.01 24.60
CA SER A 263 -59.52 12.45 24.63
C SER A 263 -58.64 13.30 23.70
N LEU A 264 -59.32 14.27 23.10
CA LEU A 264 -58.99 15.14 21.99
C LEU A 264 -57.70 16.00 22.10
N LYS A 265 -57.05 16.16 20.95
CA LYS A 265 -56.32 17.34 20.42
C LYS A 265 -56.12 18.56 21.34
N LEU A 266 -54.90 19.11 21.30
CA LEU A 266 -54.70 20.56 21.17
C LEU A 266 -53.59 20.86 20.15
N THR A 267 -53.77 21.91 19.33
CA THR A 267 -52.81 22.34 18.30
C THR A 267 -52.16 23.68 18.67
N SER A 268 -50.98 23.96 18.13
CA SER A 268 -50.32 25.28 18.23
C SER A 268 -49.71 25.69 16.88
N PRO A 269 -49.60 27.01 16.59
CA PRO A 269 -49.40 27.50 15.22
C PRO A 269 -47.92 27.49 14.75
N PRO A 270 -47.66 27.40 13.44
CA PRO A 270 -46.31 27.26 12.90
C PRO A 270 -45.52 28.58 12.86
N LYS A 271 -44.38 28.63 13.54
CA LYS A 271 -43.35 29.67 13.28
C LYS A 271 -42.60 29.34 11.99
N ARG A 272 -42.60 30.28 11.03
CA ARG A 272 -41.82 30.19 9.78
C ARG A 272 -40.33 30.04 10.09
N ARG A 273 -39.64 29.12 9.41
CA ARG A 273 -38.16 29.03 9.40
C ARG A 273 -37.59 29.92 8.28
N PRO A 274 -36.40 30.51 8.44
CA PRO A 274 -35.70 31.18 7.34
C PRO A 274 -35.30 30.17 6.25
N PRO A 275 -35.06 30.61 5.01
CA PRO A 275 -34.57 29.74 3.94
C PRO A 275 -33.20 29.14 4.32
N ARG A 276 -32.99 27.86 4.00
CA ARG A 276 -31.67 27.23 4.14
C ARG A 276 -30.72 27.83 3.10
N PRO A 277 -29.42 28.03 3.44
CA PRO A 277 -28.42 28.32 2.41
C PRO A 277 -28.37 27.17 1.40
N VAL A 278 -28.12 27.50 0.13
CA VAL A 278 -27.98 26.50 -0.93
C VAL A 278 -26.75 25.65 -0.64
N ILE A 279 -26.99 24.37 -0.32
CA ILE A 279 -25.92 23.39 -0.13
C ILE A 279 -25.30 23.13 -1.50
N ARG A 280 -24.17 23.78 -1.79
CA ARG A 280 -23.29 23.34 -2.88
C ARG A 280 -22.91 21.88 -2.59
N PRO A 281 -23.00 20.95 -3.55
CA PRO A 281 -22.58 19.58 -3.31
C PRO A 281 -21.11 19.59 -2.90
N LYS A 282 -20.78 18.91 -1.79
CA LYS A 282 -19.38 18.66 -1.44
C LYS A 282 -18.73 17.90 -2.58
N PRO A 283 -17.47 18.21 -2.97
CA PRO A 283 -16.76 17.38 -3.95
C PRO A 283 -16.71 15.94 -3.43
N GLN A 284 -17.07 14.98 -4.28
CA GLN A 284 -16.96 13.56 -3.93
C GLN A 284 -15.47 13.25 -3.74
N ARG A 285 -15.10 12.75 -2.56
CA ARG A 285 -13.77 12.17 -2.33
C ARG A 285 -13.62 10.99 -3.29
N GLN A 286 -12.61 11.04 -4.14
CA GLN A 286 -12.29 9.93 -5.03
C GLN A 286 -11.53 8.89 -4.22
N LYS A 287 -12.08 7.67 -4.11
CA LYS A 287 -11.36 6.53 -3.55
C LYS A 287 -10.22 6.16 -4.49
N ILE A 288 -9.03 6.01 -3.93
CA ILE A 288 -7.80 5.67 -4.65
C ILE A 288 -7.41 4.24 -4.28
N ILE A 289 -7.02 3.46 -5.29
CA ILE A 289 -6.75 2.02 -5.20
C ILE A 289 -5.61 1.62 -6.14
N HIS A 290 -5.00 0.47 -5.91
CA HIS A 290 -3.97 -0.08 -6.80
C HIS A 290 -4.54 -0.46 -8.18
N ILE A 291 -3.66 -0.57 -9.18
CA ILE A 291 -4.05 -0.78 -10.58
C ILE A 291 -4.81 -2.09 -10.81
N SER A 292 -4.46 -3.17 -10.11
CA SER A 292 -5.11 -4.49 -10.25
C SER A 292 -6.59 -4.47 -9.82
N PRO A 293 -6.97 -4.04 -8.59
CA PRO A 293 -8.38 -3.89 -8.23
C PRO A 293 -9.11 -2.76 -9.00
N PHE A 294 -8.40 -1.74 -9.50
CA PHE A 294 -9.00 -0.72 -10.39
C PHE A 294 -9.41 -1.31 -11.75
N ALA A 295 -8.57 -2.18 -12.32
CA ALA A 295 -8.79 -2.78 -13.62
C ALA A 295 -9.55 -4.12 -13.57
N GLY A 296 -9.70 -4.73 -12.40
CA GLY A 296 -10.41 -6.00 -12.21
C GLY A 296 -9.61 -7.24 -12.63
N PHE A 297 -8.27 -7.18 -12.64
CA PHE A 297 -7.40 -8.32 -13.00
C PHE A 297 -6.53 -8.81 -11.81
N SER A 298 -5.98 -10.03 -11.92
CA SER A 298 -5.12 -10.61 -10.87
C SER A 298 -3.70 -10.03 -10.87
N PRO A 299 -2.94 -10.18 -9.76
CA PRO A 299 -1.51 -9.82 -9.72
C PRO A 299 -0.66 -10.51 -10.80
N ASP A 300 -1.01 -11.72 -11.23
CA ASP A 300 -0.29 -12.45 -12.28
C ASP A 300 -0.46 -11.77 -13.65
N VAL A 301 -1.66 -11.27 -13.94
CA VAL A 301 -1.92 -10.44 -15.12
C VAL A 301 -1.10 -9.15 -15.04
N LEU A 302 -0.98 -8.52 -13.86
CA LEU A 302 -0.08 -7.36 -13.70
C LEU A 302 1.37 -7.73 -14.01
N ASN A 303 1.87 -8.86 -13.53
CA ASN A 303 3.23 -9.34 -13.79
C ASN A 303 3.48 -9.57 -15.31
N GLN A 304 2.51 -10.14 -16.02
CA GLN A 304 2.56 -10.25 -17.49
C GLN A 304 2.62 -8.86 -18.15
N LYS A 305 1.68 -7.96 -17.81
CA LYS A 305 1.62 -6.62 -18.42
C LYS A 305 2.86 -5.77 -18.10
N VAL A 306 3.45 -5.91 -16.91
CA VAL A 306 4.73 -5.30 -16.54
C VAL A 306 5.88 -5.84 -17.39
N SER A 307 5.86 -7.11 -17.77
CA SER A 307 6.84 -7.71 -18.70
C SER A 307 6.67 -7.17 -20.13
N GLU A 308 5.43 -6.96 -20.58
CA GLU A 308 5.13 -6.29 -21.86
C GLU A 308 5.64 -4.83 -21.87
N LEU A 309 5.48 -4.09 -20.77
CA LEU A 309 6.02 -2.74 -20.59
C LEU A 309 7.56 -2.71 -20.64
N ALA A 310 8.22 -3.64 -19.94
CA ALA A 310 9.68 -3.74 -19.92
C ALA A 310 10.27 -3.98 -21.33
N ALA A 311 9.57 -4.73 -22.18
CA ALA A 311 10.03 -5.03 -23.54
C ALA A 311 10.08 -3.78 -24.45
N ILE A 312 9.15 -2.84 -24.30
CA ILE A 312 9.06 -1.62 -25.13
C ILE A 312 9.78 -0.41 -24.53
N ALA A 313 9.95 -0.36 -23.21
CA ALA A 313 10.60 0.72 -22.48
C ALA A 313 12.11 0.86 -22.81
N LEU A 314 12.66 2.01 -22.43
CA LEU A 314 14.09 2.24 -22.37
C LEU A 314 14.74 1.22 -21.40
N PRO A 315 15.83 0.52 -21.80
CA PRO A 315 16.44 -0.51 -20.96
C PRO A 315 16.97 0.01 -19.62
N GLU A 316 16.63 -0.70 -18.54
CA GLU A 316 17.06 -0.41 -17.17
C GLU A 316 17.04 -1.71 -16.33
N SER A 317 17.84 -1.76 -15.26
CA SER A 317 17.78 -2.87 -14.29
C SER A 317 16.59 -2.69 -13.36
N TRP A 318 15.55 -3.52 -13.55
CA TRP A 318 14.32 -3.51 -12.77
C TRP A 318 14.30 -4.57 -11.64
N TYR A 319 15.48 -5.02 -11.24
CA TYR A 319 15.75 -5.96 -10.15
C TYR A 319 17.08 -5.62 -9.45
N PHE A 320 17.27 -6.18 -8.25
CA PHE A 320 18.53 -6.10 -7.48
C PHE A 320 19.39 -7.36 -7.74
N GLY A 321 20.71 -7.21 -7.74
CA GLY A 321 21.66 -8.29 -7.97
C GLY A 321 22.10 -8.42 -9.43
N ALA A 322 22.95 -9.42 -9.71
CA ALA A 322 23.52 -9.64 -11.04
C ALA A 322 22.54 -10.31 -12.04
N ASN A 323 21.55 -11.05 -11.52
CA ASN A 323 20.56 -11.81 -12.28
C ASN A 323 19.15 -11.41 -11.82
N PRO A 324 18.13 -11.49 -12.69
CA PRO A 324 16.74 -11.34 -12.27
C PRO A 324 16.30 -12.47 -11.30
N PRO A 325 15.30 -12.24 -10.43
CA PRO A 325 14.71 -13.29 -9.61
C PRO A 325 13.99 -14.35 -10.45
N ASP A 326 14.01 -15.61 -10.00
CA ASP A 326 13.38 -16.73 -10.69
C ASP A 326 11.85 -16.62 -10.75
N ASP A 327 11.20 -16.14 -9.68
CA ASP A 327 9.74 -16.00 -9.60
C ASP A 327 9.22 -14.88 -10.52
N PHE A 328 9.92 -13.75 -10.58
CA PHE A 328 9.52 -12.60 -11.38
C PHE A 328 10.69 -11.63 -11.67
N ALA A 329 10.93 -11.35 -12.95
CA ALA A 329 12.11 -10.62 -13.41
C ALA A 329 12.09 -9.10 -13.23
N TYR A 330 10.94 -8.47 -12.94
CA TYR A 330 10.78 -7.00 -12.96
C TYR A 330 10.15 -6.37 -11.69
N PRO A 331 10.54 -6.78 -10.46
CA PRO A 331 9.90 -6.34 -9.20
C PRO A 331 9.88 -4.82 -9.00
N ILE A 332 10.97 -4.13 -9.37
CA ILE A 332 11.08 -2.67 -9.22
C ILE A 332 10.11 -1.97 -10.20
N LEU A 333 9.89 -2.53 -11.40
CA LEU A 333 8.95 -1.97 -12.38
C LEU A 333 7.48 -2.17 -11.97
N LYS A 334 7.14 -3.33 -11.38
CA LYS A 334 5.82 -3.59 -10.79
C LYS A 334 5.53 -2.59 -9.68
N SER A 335 6.48 -2.36 -8.77
CA SER A 335 6.40 -1.36 -7.70
C SER A 335 6.25 0.06 -8.27
N TYR A 336 7.09 0.44 -9.24
CA TYR A 336 7.02 1.73 -9.93
C TYR A 336 5.64 1.96 -10.55
N LEU A 337 5.08 0.98 -11.26
CA LEU A 337 3.77 1.10 -11.90
C LEU A 337 2.63 1.18 -10.86
N ARG A 338 2.65 0.35 -9.80
CA ARG A 338 1.67 0.39 -8.69
C ARG A 338 1.57 1.80 -8.09
N TYR A 339 2.70 2.40 -7.70
CA TYR A 339 2.71 3.69 -7.01
C TYR A 339 2.59 4.91 -7.94
N THR A 340 3.06 4.82 -9.18
CA THR A 340 2.81 5.85 -10.21
C THR A 340 1.32 5.94 -10.51
N PHE A 341 0.61 4.81 -10.61
CA PHE A 341 -0.84 4.78 -10.80
C PHE A 341 -1.61 5.41 -9.62
N ILE A 342 -1.15 5.24 -8.38
CA ILE A 342 -1.70 5.93 -7.20
C ILE A 342 -1.48 7.44 -7.32
N ARG A 343 -0.26 7.92 -7.60
CA ARG A 343 0.00 9.36 -7.77
C ARG A 343 -0.84 9.99 -8.89
N LEU A 344 -1.04 9.27 -10.00
CA LEU A 344 -1.90 9.71 -11.10
C LEU A 344 -3.38 9.82 -10.71
N GLN A 345 -3.86 9.03 -9.74
CA GLN A 345 -5.22 9.21 -9.21
C GLN A 345 -5.32 10.44 -8.29
N HIS A 346 -4.35 10.68 -7.40
CA HIS A 346 -4.30 11.92 -6.61
C HIS A 346 -4.27 13.17 -7.50
N GLU A 347 -3.51 13.13 -8.61
CA GLU A 347 -3.44 14.22 -9.59
C GLU A 347 -4.60 14.25 -10.60
N ARG A 348 -5.54 13.31 -10.55
CA ARG A 348 -6.67 13.14 -11.50
C ARG A 348 -6.24 13.02 -12.98
N LYS A 349 -5.13 12.33 -13.22
CA LYS A 349 -4.50 12.07 -14.52
C LYS A 349 -4.73 10.66 -15.08
N VAL A 350 -5.54 9.84 -14.40
CA VAL A 350 -6.21 8.69 -15.02
C VAL A 350 -7.47 9.25 -15.70
N VAL A 351 -7.44 9.33 -17.03
CA VAL A 351 -8.41 10.10 -17.83
C VAL A 351 -9.38 9.16 -18.54
N ASP A 352 -10.66 9.52 -18.55
CA ASP A 352 -11.72 8.89 -19.36
C ASP A 352 -11.76 9.47 -20.78
N SER A 353 -12.02 8.63 -21.78
CA SER A 353 -12.33 9.09 -23.14
C SER A 353 -13.66 9.86 -23.18
N PRO A 354 -13.89 10.78 -24.13
CA PRO A 354 -15.12 11.58 -24.18
C PRO A 354 -16.41 10.77 -24.37
N ASN A 355 -16.32 9.50 -24.80
CA ASN A 355 -17.43 8.56 -24.91
C ASN A 355 -17.53 7.57 -23.72
N GLY A 356 -16.61 7.61 -22.75
CA GLY A 356 -16.58 6.74 -21.57
C GLY A 356 -16.18 5.28 -21.83
N GLU A 357 -15.84 4.91 -23.06
CA GLU A 357 -15.49 3.53 -23.43
C GLU A 357 -14.08 3.12 -22.99
N PHE A 358 -13.14 4.07 -22.88
CA PHE A 358 -11.73 3.81 -22.61
C PHE A 358 -11.22 4.67 -21.46
N LYS A 359 -10.26 4.15 -20.71
CA LYS A 359 -9.46 4.93 -19.75
C LYS A 359 -8.00 4.92 -20.18
N SER A 360 -7.26 6.00 -19.91
CA SER A 360 -5.82 6.06 -20.21
C SER A 360 -5.05 6.88 -19.18
N PHE A 361 -3.78 6.51 -19.00
CA PHE A 361 -2.82 7.29 -18.23
C PHE A 361 -1.42 7.20 -18.85
N ASN A 362 -0.56 8.16 -18.53
CA ASN A 362 0.83 8.19 -18.99
C ASN A 362 1.73 7.51 -17.95
N THR A 363 2.56 6.55 -18.37
CA THR A 363 3.38 5.73 -17.45
C THR A 363 4.58 6.48 -16.85
N GLY A 364 4.92 7.66 -17.37
CA GLY A 364 6.17 8.36 -17.05
C GLY A 364 7.43 7.73 -17.68
N LEU A 365 7.31 6.54 -18.29
CA LEU A 365 8.40 5.88 -18.99
C LEU A 365 8.43 6.24 -20.47
N LEU A 366 9.62 6.14 -21.05
CA LEU A 366 9.88 6.38 -22.47
C LEU A 366 10.28 5.08 -23.17
N ASP A 367 10.06 5.00 -24.48
CA ASP A 367 10.62 3.95 -25.32
C ASP A 367 12.08 4.23 -25.74
N ARG A 368 12.65 3.33 -26.54
CA ARG A 368 14.01 3.45 -27.09
C ARG A 368 14.22 4.66 -28.03
N LEU A 369 13.16 5.35 -28.44
CA LEU A 369 13.18 6.58 -29.24
C LEU A 369 12.82 7.82 -28.39
N LEU A 370 12.83 7.69 -27.06
CA LEU A 370 12.49 8.72 -26.08
C LEU A 370 11.02 9.21 -26.17
N ARG A 371 10.11 8.38 -26.68
CA ARG A 371 8.68 8.69 -26.84
C ARG A 371 7.90 8.18 -25.62
N PRO A 372 6.95 8.97 -25.07
CA PRO A 372 6.20 8.59 -23.88
C PRO A 372 5.30 7.36 -24.11
N ILE A 373 5.39 6.40 -23.18
CA ILE A 373 4.56 5.19 -23.17
C ILE A 373 3.27 5.45 -22.38
N TYR A 374 2.14 5.12 -22.98
CA TYR A 374 0.82 5.23 -22.39
C TYR A 374 0.23 3.87 -22.06
N ALA A 375 -0.50 3.81 -20.96
CA ALA A 375 -1.43 2.73 -20.66
C ALA A 375 -2.79 3.07 -21.30
N LEU A 376 -3.34 2.15 -22.07
CA LEU A 376 -4.73 2.17 -22.54
C LEU A 376 -5.48 1.02 -21.89
N LEU A 377 -6.53 1.34 -21.14
CA LEU A 377 -7.48 0.41 -20.56
C LEU A 377 -8.68 0.32 -21.51
N SER A 378 -8.86 -0.85 -22.13
CA SER A 378 -10.01 -1.19 -22.98
C SER A 378 -10.98 -2.10 -22.22
N PRO A 379 -12.30 -2.08 -22.49
CA PRO A 379 -13.24 -2.99 -21.85
C PRO A 379 -12.92 -4.43 -22.27
N TYR A 380 -12.87 -5.36 -21.31
CA TYR A 380 -12.45 -6.74 -21.58
C TYR A 380 -13.54 -7.48 -22.39
N PRO A 381 -13.21 -8.17 -23.49
CA PRO A 381 -14.22 -8.66 -24.46
C PRO A 381 -15.32 -9.57 -23.91
N THR A 382 -15.05 -10.28 -22.81
CA THR A 382 -16.01 -11.20 -22.16
C THR A 382 -16.59 -10.67 -20.85
N ASN A 383 -16.10 -9.54 -20.31
CA ASN A 383 -16.62 -8.95 -19.08
C ASN A 383 -16.34 -7.43 -19.03
N ALA A 384 -17.39 -6.62 -19.21
CA ALA A 384 -17.30 -5.16 -19.18
C ALA A 384 -16.96 -4.55 -17.80
N GLN A 385 -16.90 -5.35 -16.73
CA GLN A 385 -16.40 -4.93 -15.41
C GLN A 385 -14.87 -5.05 -15.27
N VAL A 386 -14.20 -5.69 -16.24
CA VAL A 386 -12.75 -5.87 -16.28
C VAL A 386 -12.18 -5.03 -17.43
N TRP A 387 -10.96 -4.55 -17.26
CA TRP A 387 -10.21 -3.77 -18.24
C TRP A 387 -8.99 -4.54 -18.75
N ASP A 388 -8.85 -4.69 -20.06
CA ASP A 388 -7.57 -5.08 -20.66
C ASP A 388 -6.63 -3.87 -20.68
N LEU A 389 -5.50 -3.99 -19.98
CA LEU A 389 -4.42 -3.02 -19.96
C LEU A 389 -3.45 -3.31 -21.10
N THR A 390 -3.33 -2.40 -22.08
CA THR A 390 -2.31 -2.48 -23.12
C THR A 390 -1.42 -1.24 -23.09
N PHE A 391 -0.10 -1.43 -23.14
CA PHE A 391 0.86 -0.33 -23.27
C PHE A 391 1.10 0.02 -24.75
N CYS A 392 1.21 1.32 -25.05
CA CYS A 392 1.33 1.78 -26.44
C CYS A 392 2.03 3.13 -26.59
N ILE A 393 2.53 3.37 -27.80
CA ILE A 393 3.01 4.67 -28.29
C ILE A 393 1.88 5.32 -29.11
N PRO A 394 1.58 6.63 -28.95
CA PRO A 394 0.51 7.29 -29.68
C PRO A 394 0.63 7.12 -31.21
N GLY A 395 -0.43 6.67 -31.85
CA GLY A 395 -0.51 6.42 -33.30
C GLY A 395 0.01 5.06 -33.78
N GLU A 396 0.72 4.29 -32.93
CA GLU A 396 1.33 3.01 -33.33
C GLU A 396 0.48 1.77 -32.99
N ALA A 397 0.69 0.68 -33.73
CA ALA A 397 -0.07 -0.58 -33.62
C ALA A 397 -1.59 -0.36 -33.64
N ALA A 398 -2.37 -1.24 -32.97
CA ALA A 398 -3.81 -1.06 -32.79
C ALA A 398 -4.15 -0.16 -31.59
N ALA A 399 -3.47 -0.35 -30.46
CA ALA A 399 -3.74 0.37 -29.21
C ALA A 399 -3.36 1.86 -29.29
N GLY A 400 -2.21 2.21 -29.87
CA GLY A 400 -1.81 3.61 -30.05
C GLY A 400 -2.69 4.38 -31.02
N LYS A 401 -3.26 3.70 -32.04
CA LYS A 401 -4.30 4.27 -32.92
C LYS A 401 -5.61 4.50 -32.18
N LYS A 402 -6.08 3.53 -31.37
CA LYS A 402 -7.24 3.73 -30.47
C LYS A 402 -7.02 4.92 -29.53
N LEU A 403 -5.85 5.01 -28.89
CA LEU A 403 -5.50 6.12 -27.99
C LEU A 403 -5.67 7.49 -28.67
N VAL A 404 -5.10 7.68 -29.86
CA VAL A 404 -5.20 8.97 -30.59
C VAL A 404 -6.60 9.20 -31.15
N ALA A 405 -7.37 8.15 -31.48
CA ALA A 405 -8.74 8.28 -31.99
C ALA A 405 -9.78 8.60 -30.89
N HIS A 406 -9.57 8.13 -29.66
CA HIS A 406 -10.53 8.29 -28.55
C HIS A 406 -10.13 9.34 -27.51
N PHE A 407 -8.93 9.95 -27.58
CA PHE A 407 -8.48 10.97 -26.63
C PHE A 407 -8.01 12.25 -27.34
N ASN A 408 -8.86 13.30 -27.31
CA ASN A 408 -8.55 14.63 -27.87
C ASN A 408 -7.26 15.23 -27.32
N HIS A 409 -6.95 14.94 -26.05
CA HIS A 409 -5.72 15.33 -25.37
C HIS A 409 -5.17 14.10 -24.65
N LEU A 410 -3.88 13.81 -24.85
CA LEU A 410 -3.23 12.67 -24.21
C LEU A 410 -2.98 12.93 -22.72
N PRO A 411 -3.10 11.92 -21.84
CA PRO A 411 -2.83 12.08 -20.41
C PRO A 411 -1.43 12.65 -20.11
N THR A 412 -1.34 13.56 -19.16
CA THR A 412 -0.04 14.05 -18.66
C THR A 412 0.60 13.06 -17.69
N ALA A 413 1.93 12.98 -17.65
CA ALA A 413 2.65 12.20 -16.65
C ALA A 413 2.46 12.74 -15.22
N ALA A 414 2.76 11.92 -14.21
CA ALA A 414 2.75 12.30 -12.80
C ALA A 414 3.74 13.45 -12.54
N ASN A 415 3.40 14.37 -11.63
CA ASN A 415 4.27 15.47 -11.22
C ASN A 415 4.56 15.42 -9.71
N TYR A 416 5.48 14.54 -9.33
CA TYR A 416 6.00 14.44 -7.96
C TYR A 416 6.53 15.80 -7.45
N LEU A 417 7.23 16.56 -8.29
CA LEU A 417 7.88 17.83 -7.92
C LEU A 417 7.05 19.07 -8.33
N LYS A 418 5.74 19.05 -8.05
CA LYS A 418 4.86 20.22 -8.18
C LYS A 418 5.41 21.44 -7.41
N ASP A 419 6.01 21.18 -6.25
CA ASP A 419 6.80 22.13 -5.48
C ASP A 419 8.27 21.69 -5.53
N PRO A 420 9.12 22.36 -6.34
CA PRO A 420 10.53 22.01 -6.45
C PRO A 420 11.36 22.24 -5.18
N SER A 421 10.87 23.00 -4.19
CA SER A 421 11.61 23.22 -2.94
C SER A 421 11.76 21.91 -2.15
N LYS A 422 10.71 21.08 -2.16
CA LYS A 422 10.67 19.77 -1.49
C LYS A 422 11.57 18.70 -2.12
N ALA A 423 12.23 19.01 -3.24
CA ALA A 423 13.24 18.14 -3.84
C ALA A 423 14.62 18.23 -3.14
N PHE A 424 14.82 19.22 -2.26
CA PHE A 424 16.11 19.53 -1.64
C PHE A 424 15.97 19.69 -0.12
N TYR A 425 17.05 19.43 0.61
CA TYR A 425 17.08 19.57 2.06
C TYR A 425 17.35 21.03 2.47
N ASP A 426 16.42 21.65 3.20
CA ASP A 426 16.67 22.96 3.82
C ASP A 426 17.56 22.82 5.06
N LEU A 427 18.84 23.14 4.88
CA LEU A 427 19.84 23.12 5.95
C LEU A 427 19.59 24.19 7.02
N ALA A 428 18.80 25.23 6.75
CA ALA A 428 18.45 26.26 7.74
C ALA A 428 17.48 25.74 8.81
N ALA A 429 16.71 24.69 8.51
CA ALA A 429 15.85 23.99 9.47
C ALA A 429 16.64 23.16 10.52
N GLY A 430 17.95 23.00 10.33
CA GLY A 430 18.81 22.18 11.20
C GLY A 430 18.56 20.67 11.05
N PRO A 431 19.08 19.84 11.97
CA PRO A 431 18.94 18.38 11.88
C PRO A 431 17.51 17.90 12.16
N PRO A 432 17.05 16.80 11.53
CA PRO A 432 15.71 16.24 11.77
C PRO A 432 15.50 15.87 13.24
N LYS A 433 14.25 15.98 13.72
CA LYS A 433 13.83 15.39 14.99
C LYS A 433 13.46 13.93 14.75
N VAL A 434 14.17 13.01 15.39
CA VAL A 434 14.12 11.57 15.09
C VAL A 434 13.55 10.79 16.28
N ASP A 435 12.62 9.88 16.01
CA ASP A 435 12.16 8.89 17.00
C ASP A 435 13.17 7.74 17.07
N TRP A 436 14.18 7.90 17.93
CA TRP A 436 15.21 6.88 18.13
C TRP A 436 14.68 5.56 18.72
N PRO A 437 13.70 5.53 19.66
CA PRO A 437 13.02 4.30 20.04
C PRO A 437 12.43 3.55 18.84
N HIS A 438 11.71 4.24 17.95
CA HIS A 438 11.12 3.62 16.76
C HIS A 438 12.18 3.10 15.78
N ILE A 439 13.25 3.87 15.51
CA ILE A 439 14.34 3.39 14.64
C ILE A 439 15.08 2.20 15.25
N ILE A 440 15.46 2.26 16.52
CA ILE A 440 16.36 1.27 17.13
C ILE A 440 15.62 0.01 17.58
N LYS A 441 14.40 0.11 18.12
CA LYS A 441 13.64 -1.04 18.64
C LYS A 441 12.61 -1.57 17.63
N ASP A 442 11.80 -0.69 17.05
CA ASP A 442 10.71 -1.10 16.16
C ASP A 442 11.16 -1.42 14.73
N ASN A 443 12.38 -1.05 14.34
CA ASN A 443 12.96 -1.29 13.01
C ASN A 443 14.40 -1.86 13.08
N MET A 444 14.74 -2.59 14.14
CA MET A 444 16.10 -3.12 14.39
C MET A 444 16.67 -3.96 13.24
N GLU A 445 15.81 -4.67 12.51
CA GLU A 445 16.09 -5.46 11.30
C GLU A 445 16.54 -4.64 10.08
N ARG A 446 16.38 -3.30 10.13
CA ARG A 446 16.80 -2.38 9.06
C ARG A 446 18.18 -1.74 9.33
N LEU A 447 18.84 -2.15 10.42
CA LEU A 447 20.20 -1.75 10.80
C LEU A 447 21.19 -2.90 10.50
N PRO A 448 22.46 -2.61 10.14
CA PRO A 448 23.42 -3.66 9.83
C PRO A 448 23.69 -4.59 11.01
N CYS A 449 23.72 -5.89 10.77
CA CYS A 449 24.07 -6.91 11.78
C CYS A 449 25.43 -6.60 12.45
N ALA A 450 26.43 -6.13 11.68
CA ALA A 450 27.73 -5.70 12.21
C ALA A 450 27.64 -4.50 13.18
N PHE A 451 26.82 -3.50 12.87
CA PHE A 451 26.58 -2.33 13.73
C PHE A 451 25.84 -2.71 15.02
N ILE A 452 24.84 -3.60 14.93
CA ILE A 452 24.18 -4.17 16.10
C ILE A 452 25.19 -4.98 16.93
N ALA A 453 26.08 -5.75 16.30
CA ALA A 453 27.06 -6.55 17.01
C ALA A 453 28.17 -5.74 17.72
N GLU A 454 28.54 -4.57 17.20
CA GLU A 454 29.51 -3.68 17.87
C GLU A 454 28.91 -2.93 19.08
N HIS A 455 27.59 -2.73 19.11
CA HIS A 455 26.93 -1.81 20.05
C HIS A 455 25.76 -2.42 20.86
N ALA A 456 25.57 -3.74 20.81
CA ALA A 456 24.57 -4.44 21.61
C ALA A 456 24.86 -4.36 23.14
N PRO A 457 23.83 -4.50 24.00
CA PRO A 457 24.01 -4.69 25.44
C PRO A 457 24.93 -5.87 25.76
N ALA A 458 25.77 -5.74 26.79
CA ALA A 458 26.88 -6.68 27.05
C ALA A 458 26.50 -8.15 27.30
N ASN A 459 25.23 -8.43 27.63
CA ASN A 459 24.70 -9.79 27.83
C ASN A 459 23.73 -10.24 26.71
N PHE A 460 23.60 -9.46 25.64
CA PHE A 460 22.77 -9.79 24.48
C PHE A 460 23.63 -10.47 23.41
N ILE A 461 23.08 -11.48 22.73
CA ILE A 461 23.74 -12.16 21.62
C ILE A 461 23.13 -11.65 20.31
N PRO A 462 23.88 -10.89 19.48
CA PRO A 462 23.45 -10.49 18.16
C PRO A 462 23.23 -11.72 17.27
N LEU A 463 22.12 -11.74 16.55
CA LEU A 463 21.78 -12.72 15.53
C LEU A 463 21.45 -11.99 14.22
N ASP A 464 21.81 -12.63 13.10
CA ASP A 464 21.31 -12.24 11.78
C ASP A 464 19.80 -12.52 11.70
N THR A 465 19.02 -11.49 11.40
CA THR A 465 17.56 -11.57 11.32
C THR A 465 17.07 -12.32 10.08
N THR A 466 17.87 -12.40 9.01
CA THR A 466 17.50 -13.09 7.75
C THR A 466 17.35 -14.60 7.92
N ALA A 467 18.01 -15.18 8.93
CA ALA A 467 17.95 -16.61 9.25
C ALA A 467 16.81 -16.99 10.22
N LEU A 468 16.02 -16.03 10.70
CA LEU A 468 14.99 -16.25 11.72
C LEU A 468 13.59 -16.39 11.10
N ASN A 469 12.84 -17.41 11.49
CA ASN A 469 11.42 -17.47 11.16
C ASN A 469 10.61 -16.43 11.96
N GLY A 470 9.39 -16.12 11.52
CA GLY A 470 8.59 -15.02 12.10
C GLY A 470 8.35 -15.09 13.62
N THR A 471 8.29 -16.27 14.25
CA THR A 471 8.14 -16.37 15.72
C THR A 471 9.47 -16.22 16.45
N GLN A 472 10.55 -16.77 15.91
CA GLN A 472 11.91 -16.53 16.40
C GLN A 472 12.28 -15.05 16.29
N PHE A 473 11.98 -14.41 15.17
CA PHE A 473 12.21 -12.99 14.93
C PHE A 473 11.48 -12.10 15.93
N HIS A 474 10.17 -12.32 16.15
CA HIS A 474 9.42 -11.55 17.15
C HIS A 474 9.94 -11.77 18.59
N ALA A 475 10.41 -12.97 18.92
CA ALA A 475 11.03 -13.25 20.22
C ALA A 475 12.40 -12.53 20.38
N TYR A 476 13.25 -12.59 19.34
CA TYR A 476 14.55 -11.93 19.29
C TYR A 476 14.43 -10.40 19.37
N LYS A 477 13.54 -9.82 18.56
CA LYS A 477 13.25 -8.37 18.55
C LYS A 477 12.72 -7.88 19.90
N LYS A 478 11.86 -8.67 20.56
CA LYS A 478 11.41 -8.38 21.94
C LYS A 478 12.58 -8.43 22.92
N ALA A 479 13.39 -9.49 22.90
CA ALA A 479 14.53 -9.65 23.79
C ALA A 479 15.58 -8.53 23.60
N PHE A 480 15.78 -8.05 22.36
CA PHE A 480 16.65 -6.91 22.06
C PHE A 480 16.14 -5.61 22.70
N ALA A 481 14.84 -5.32 22.54
CA ALA A 481 14.22 -4.15 23.16
C ALA A 481 14.31 -4.22 24.70
N GLU A 482 14.03 -5.37 25.31
CA GLU A 482 14.13 -5.58 26.76
C GLU A 482 15.58 -5.48 27.27
N ALA A 483 16.57 -5.95 26.50
CA ALA A 483 17.99 -5.80 26.83
C ALA A 483 18.46 -4.34 26.74
N LEU A 484 17.94 -3.55 25.79
CA LEU A 484 18.22 -2.11 25.67
C LEU A 484 17.56 -1.29 26.79
N ASP A 485 16.39 -1.70 27.29
CA ASP A 485 15.78 -1.07 28.47
C ASP A 485 16.51 -1.44 29.78
N ALA A 486 17.16 -2.60 29.82
CA ALA A 486 18.04 -3.00 30.92
C ALA A 486 19.44 -2.35 30.86
N ASP A 487 19.91 -1.92 29.68
CA ASP A 487 21.20 -1.24 29.47
C ASP A 487 21.04 0.14 28.78
N PRO A 488 20.72 1.19 29.56
CA PRO A 488 20.64 2.56 29.06
C PRO A 488 21.98 3.11 28.52
N ILE A 489 23.12 2.48 28.81
CA ILE A 489 24.43 2.91 28.29
C ILE A 489 24.59 2.41 26.86
N ALA A 490 24.33 1.12 26.59
CA ALA A 490 24.31 0.56 25.24
C ALA A 490 23.28 1.28 24.35
N TYR A 491 22.05 1.50 24.86
CA TYR A 491 21.04 2.26 24.12
C TYR A 491 21.50 3.68 23.77
N ARG A 492 22.08 4.42 24.72
CA ARG A 492 22.62 5.75 24.46
C ARG A 492 23.79 5.73 23.46
N ASN A 493 24.61 4.69 23.45
CA ASN A 493 25.72 4.56 22.50
C ASN A 493 25.20 4.37 21.06
N LEU A 494 24.18 3.51 20.86
CA LEU A 494 23.48 3.36 19.57
C LEU A 494 22.88 4.69 19.09
N VAL A 495 22.16 5.41 19.97
CA VAL A 495 21.58 6.74 19.68
C VAL A 495 22.67 7.75 19.29
N ASN A 496 23.77 7.81 20.03
CA ASN A 496 24.89 8.71 19.76
C ASN A 496 25.51 8.44 18.39
N ARG A 497 25.76 7.17 18.04
CA ARG A 497 26.39 6.79 16.77
C ARG A 497 25.48 7.03 15.56
N LEU A 498 24.19 6.75 15.68
CA LEU A 498 23.18 7.10 14.66
C LEU A 498 23.06 8.63 14.47
N SER A 499 23.09 9.39 15.56
CA SER A 499 23.06 10.87 15.53
C SER A 499 24.35 11.47 14.94
N GLU A 500 25.51 10.86 15.20
CA GLU A 500 26.79 11.22 14.58
C GLU A 500 26.75 10.98 13.06
N ALA A 501 26.29 9.81 12.62
CA ALA A 501 26.15 9.46 11.21
C ALA A 501 25.19 10.40 10.47
N LEU A 502 24.03 10.71 11.06
CA LEU A 502 23.08 11.70 10.54
C LEU A 502 23.72 13.11 10.44
N SER A 503 24.50 13.51 11.45
CA SER A 503 25.20 14.81 11.45
C SER A 503 26.25 14.89 10.34
N ARG A 504 27.02 13.82 10.12
CA ARG A 504 27.97 13.69 9.00
C ARG A 504 27.25 13.75 7.64
N THR A 505 26.09 13.12 7.52
CA THR A 505 25.26 13.19 6.30
C THR A 505 24.76 14.59 6.01
N LEU A 506 24.38 15.39 7.02
CA LEU A 506 23.98 16.79 6.79
C LEU A 506 25.15 17.65 6.29
N ILE A 507 26.38 17.39 6.75
CA ILE A 507 27.60 18.01 6.21
C ILE A 507 27.84 17.58 4.75
N LYS A 508 27.65 16.30 4.42
CA LYS A 508 27.70 15.81 3.02
C LYS A 508 26.63 16.47 2.14
N THR A 509 25.42 16.66 2.65
CA THR A 509 24.33 17.38 1.96
C THR A 509 24.61 18.87 1.76
N GLN A 510 25.32 19.53 2.69
CA GLN A 510 25.78 20.91 2.53
C GLN A 510 26.79 21.07 1.37
N ILE A 511 27.62 20.05 1.12
CA ILE A 511 28.62 20.05 0.05
C ILE A 511 27.99 19.60 -1.29
N ASN A 512 27.08 18.62 -1.24
CA ASN A 512 26.40 18.06 -2.40
C ASN A 512 24.88 17.96 -2.16
N TYR A 513 24.13 18.86 -2.80
CA TYR A 513 22.67 18.93 -2.72
C TYR A 513 21.94 17.65 -3.17
N LYS A 514 22.59 16.76 -3.93
CA LYS A 514 22.05 15.45 -4.35
C LYS A 514 22.20 14.34 -3.30
N THR A 515 22.82 14.62 -2.15
CA THR A 515 23.02 13.63 -1.07
C THR A 515 21.69 13.22 -0.44
N ALA A 516 20.82 14.20 -0.19
CA ALA A 516 19.42 13.94 0.13
C ALA A 516 18.65 13.60 -1.17
N VAL A 517 17.86 12.53 -1.15
CA VAL A 517 17.14 12.05 -2.35
C VAL A 517 15.63 12.18 -2.13
N PRO A 518 14.86 12.84 -3.01
CA PRO A 518 13.42 12.91 -2.87
C PRO A 518 12.79 11.53 -3.06
N THR A 519 11.79 11.24 -2.24
CA THR A 519 11.00 10.01 -2.26
C THR A 519 9.52 10.33 -2.13
N TYR A 520 8.65 9.54 -2.75
CA TYR A 520 7.20 9.72 -2.67
C TYR A 520 6.62 8.78 -1.62
N TYR A 521 5.82 9.30 -0.69
CA TYR A 521 5.06 8.50 0.27
C TYR A 521 3.56 8.51 -0.11
N PRO A 522 3.02 7.41 -0.66
CA PRO A 522 1.68 7.41 -1.24
C PRO A 522 0.56 7.67 -0.24
N THR A 523 0.66 7.12 0.98
CA THR A 523 -0.37 7.18 2.04
C THR A 523 -0.72 8.61 2.47
N LEU A 524 0.22 9.55 2.36
CA LEU A 524 0.02 10.98 2.62
C LEU A 524 0.19 11.86 1.36
N ASN A 525 0.29 11.25 0.17
CA ASN A 525 0.55 11.93 -1.11
C ASN A 525 1.78 12.89 -1.07
N SER A 526 2.73 12.64 -0.16
CA SER A 526 3.78 13.59 0.21
C SER A 526 5.12 13.30 -0.48
N ILE A 527 5.99 14.32 -0.52
CA ILE A 527 7.39 14.17 -0.89
C ILE A 527 8.23 14.33 0.37
N ASP A 528 9.02 13.30 0.67
CA ASP A 528 9.96 13.25 1.78
C ASP A 528 11.40 13.16 1.23
N LEU A 529 12.40 13.27 2.09
CA LEU A 529 13.82 13.17 1.72
C LEU A 529 14.48 11.97 2.40
N LEU A 530 15.15 11.13 1.61
CA LEU A 530 16.02 10.06 2.10
C LEU A 530 17.40 10.66 2.42
N LEU A 531 17.80 10.54 3.69
CA LEU A 531 19.13 10.89 4.16
C LEU A 531 19.95 9.60 4.34
N PRO A 532 21.07 9.39 3.61
CA PRO A 532 21.90 8.20 3.80
C PRO A 532 22.47 8.15 5.20
N ILE A 533 22.60 6.97 5.79
CA ILE A 533 23.24 6.77 7.07
C ILE A 533 24.39 5.77 6.88
N CYS A 534 25.60 6.21 7.18
CA CYS A 534 26.84 5.44 7.12
C CYS A 534 27.22 5.04 8.55
N LEU A 535 27.16 3.76 8.89
CA LEU A 535 27.39 3.24 10.23
C LEU A 535 28.69 2.42 10.30
N VAL A 536 28.88 1.52 9.34
CA VAL A 536 29.99 0.56 9.28
C VAL A 536 31.22 1.16 8.58
N GLU A 537 31.05 1.76 7.40
CA GLU A 537 32.12 2.45 6.66
C GLU A 537 31.73 3.90 6.37
N GLU A 538 32.62 4.87 6.57
CA GLU A 538 32.25 6.31 6.58
C GLU A 538 31.67 6.86 5.26
N ASP A 539 31.87 6.18 4.14
CA ASP A 539 31.37 6.55 2.80
C ASP A 539 30.43 5.53 2.14
N ILE A 540 30.07 4.43 2.83
CA ILE A 540 29.04 3.49 2.35
C ILE A 540 27.76 3.71 3.15
N ALA A 541 26.66 3.99 2.47
CA ALA A 541 25.35 4.08 3.11
C ALA A 541 24.83 2.66 3.39
N ASP A 542 24.54 2.40 4.66
CA ASP A 542 24.01 1.13 5.17
C ASP A 542 22.48 1.10 5.12
N CYS A 543 21.85 2.26 5.31
CA CYS A 543 20.42 2.47 5.42
C CYS A 543 20.08 3.96 5.19
N ALA A 544 18.80 4.33 5.18
CA ALA A 544 18.36 5.70 4.95
C ALA A 544 17.27 6.16 5.94
N ILE A 545 17.41 7.34 6.53
CA ILE A 545 16.35 7.98 7.32
C ILE A 545 15.39 8.72 6.39
N VAL A 546 14.07 8.53 6.61
CA VAL A 546 13.01 9.26 5.91
C VAL A 546 12.73 10.56 6.66
N ALA A 547 13.22 11.67 6.14
CA ALA A 547 13.04 13.01 6.70
C ALA A 547 11.92 13.78 5.95
N ARG A 548 10.81 14.05 6.62
CA ARG A 548 9.70 14.87 6.11
C ARG A 548 9.77 16.28 6.68
N GLN A 549 9.53 17.30 5.85
CA GLN A 549 9.37 18.66 6.36
C GLN A 549 7.95 18.87 6.89
N SER A 550 7.82 19.38 8.12
CA SER A 550 6.55 19.80 8.69
C SER A 550 6.21 21.24 8.30
N ASP A 551 4.95 21.66 8.49
CA ASP A 551 4.48 23.03 8.22
C ASP A 551 5.24 24.11 9.00
N SER A 552 5.94 23.73 10.08
CA SER A 552 6.85 24.60 10.85
C SER A 552 8.20 24.88 10.17
N GLY A 553 8.47 24.26 9.02
CA GLY A 553 9.79 24.19 8.39
C GLY A 553 10.72 23.12 8.98
N THR A 554 10.46 22.64 10.21
CA THR A 554 11.28 21.64 10.89
C THR A 554 11.15 20.26 10.23
N TYR A 555 12.27 19.54 10.04
CA TYR A 555 12.26 18.15 9.59
C TYR A 555 11.98 17.14 10.72
N ILE A 556 11.22 16.10 10.41
CA ILE A 556 10.96 14.93 11.26
C ILE A 556 11.50 13.69 10.56
N GLY A 557 12.39 12.95 11.22
CA GLY A 557 12.87 11.63 10.80
C GLY A 557 11.87 10.58 11.26
N HIS A 558 10.96 10.18 10.37
CA HIS A 558 9.82 9.31 10.71
C HIS A 558 10.20 7.84 10.90
N THR A 559 11.11 7.32 10.08
CA THR A 559 11.52 5.92 10.11
C THR A 559 12.87 5.75 9.40
N ILE A 560 13.38 4.53 9.41
CA ILE A 560 14.57 4.10 8.67
C ILE A 560 14.18 3.05 7.62
N LEU A 561 14.84 3.07 6.47
CA LEU A 561 14.66 2.13 5.37
C LEU A 561 15.95 1.37 5.07
N THR A 562 15.83 0.12 4.64
CA THR A 562 16.94 -0.61 4.02
C THR A 562 17.31 0.02 2.69
N MET A 563 18.53 -0.23 2.21
CA MET A 563 19.00 0.29 0.92
C MET A 563 18.12 -0.09 -0.27
N ARG A 564 17.48 -1.26 -0.25
CA ARG A 564 16.52 -1.72 -1.28
C ARG A 564 15.21 -0.94 -1.23
N GLN A 565 14.62 -0.78 -0.04
CA GLN A 565 13.41 0.05 0.16
C GLN A 565 13.67 1.51 -0.27
N ALA A 566 14.82 2.06 0.12
CA ALA A 566 15.24 3.42 -0.22
C ALA A 566 15.42 3.60 -1.75
N TYR A 567 16.02 2.64 -2.45
CA TYR A 567 16.14 2.68 -3.92
C TYR A 567 14.76 2.65 -4.59
N ASN A 568 13.90 1.70 -4.21
CA ASN A 568 12.55 1.54 -4.80
C ASN A 568 11.71 2.83 -4.68
N ASN A 569 11.68 3.42 -3.49
CA ASN A 569 10.81 4.57 -3.20
C ASN A 569 11.31 5.86 -3.88
N ALA A 570 12.63 6.04 -4.00
CA ALA A 570 13.23 7.12 -4.78
C ALA A 570 13.10 6.93 -6.29
N ARG A 571 13.16 5.68 -6.79
CA ARG A 571 13.03 5.38 -8.22
C ARG A 571 11.66 5.76 -8.79
N LEU A 572 10.64 5.96 -7.95
CA LEU A 572 9.36 6.54 -8.35
C LEU A 572 9.52 7.94 -8.99
N ILE A 573 10.47 8.75 -8.51
CA ILE A 573 10.62 10.15 -8.92
C ILE A 573 11.64 10.30 -10.06
N CYS A 574 12.77 9.57 -10.01
CA CYS A 574 13.81 9.68 -11.04
C CYS A 574 14.66 8.40 -11.15
N LYS A 575 15.31 8.21 -12.31
CA LYS A 575 16.32 7.17 -12.51
C LYS A 575 17.60 7.54 -11.77
N LEU A 576 18.07 6.64 -10.92
CA LEU A 576 19.22 6.86 -10.03
C LEU A 576 20.51 6.36 -10.69
N ASP A 577 20.98 7.07 -11.70
CA ASP A 577 22.29 6.82 -12.30
C ASP A 577 23.42 7.39 -11.42
N GLU A 578 24.48 6.61 -11.23
CA GLU A 578 25.71 6.96 -10.49
C GLU A 578 25.49 7.53 -9.06
N HIS A 579 24.55 6.95 -8.31
CA HIS A 579 24.15 7.43 -6.98
C HIS A 579 24.54 6.48 -5.83
N TRP A 580 24.49 6.97 -4.57
CA TRP A 580 24.79 6.14 -3.40
C TRP A 580 23.78 5.01 -3.20
N LEU A 581 22.52 5.24 -3.62
CA LEU A 581 21.49 4.21 -3.69
C LEU A 581 21.79 3.14 -4.76
N SER A 582 22.42 3.50 -5.88
CA SER A 582 22.66 2.60 -7.01
C SER A 582 23.61 1.45 -6.67
N ARG A 583 24.51 1.63 -5.68
CA ARG A 583 25.40 0.58 -5.17
C ARG A 583 24.64 -0.60 -4.55
N ALA A 584 23.42 -0.38 -4.05
CA ALA A 584 22.55 -1.44 -3.52
C ALA A 584 22.16 -2.49 -4.57
N MET A 585 22.05 -2.07 -5.84
CA MET A 585 21.74 -2.94 -6.99
C MET A 585 22.83 -3.99 -7.21
N THR A 586 24.07 -3.75 -6.78
CA THR A 586 25.22 -4.62 -7.05
C THR A 586 25.55 -5.60 -5.92
N LEU A 587 25.15 -5.30 -4.67
CA LEU A 587 25.74 -5.92 -3.47
C LEU A 587 24.86 -6.92 -2.71
N SER A 588 23.62 -7.19 -3.13
CA SER A 588 22.68 -8.01 -2.34
C SER A 588 21.98 -9.11 -3.15
N GLN A 589 21.95 -10.34 -2.62
CA GLN A 589 21.09 -11.45 -3.04
C GLN A 589 20.13 -11.85 -1.91
N GLU A 590 19.40 -10.87 -1.37
CA GLU A 590 18.28 -11.12 -0.47
C GLU A 590 17.00 -11.38 -1.28
N SER A 591 16.07 -12.19 -0.74
CA SER A 591 14.75 -12.39 -1.31
C SER A 591 13.96 -11.08 -1.33
N PHE A 592 13.17 -10.87 -2.38
CA PHE A 592 12.32 -9.69 -2.50
C PHE A 592 10.95 -9.97 -1.88
N GLU A 593 10.83 -9.71 -0.58
CA GLU A 593 9.53 -9.62 0.08
C GLU A 593 8.88 -8.27 -0.28
N GLU A 594 7.77 -8.30 -1.02
CA GLU A 594 6.93 -7.11 -1.18
C GLU A 594 6.21 -6.82 0.15
N GLU A 595 6.24 -5.56 0.59
CA GLU A 595 5.28 -5.06 1.58
C GLU A 595 3.90 -4.99 0.90
N ASP A 596 3.27 -6.15 0.69
CA ASP A 596 2.00 -6.35 -0.02
C ASP A 596 0.78 -5.90 0.81
N ASP A 597 0.81 -4.64 1.27
CA ASP A 597 -0.38 -3.94 1.76
C ASP A 597 -1.11 -3.25 0.60
N ASP A 598 -1.59 -4.06 -0.36
CA ASP A 598 -2.57 -3.65 -1.40
C ASP A 598 -3.92 -3.16 -0.78
N SER A 599 -4.01 -3.10 0.55
CA SER A 599 -5.18 -2.73 1.35
C SER A 599 -5.05 -1.38 2.08
N GLU A 600 -4.07 -0.54 1.73
CA GLU A 600 -4.08 0.87 2.10
C GLU A 600 -5.15 1.65 1.32
N GLU A 601 -6.05 2.33 2.05
CA GLU A 601 -7.06 3.24 1.47
C GLU A 601 -6.48 4.67 1.43
N PHE A 602 -5.94 5.06 0.28
CA PHE A 602 -5.33 6.38 0.08
C PHE A 602 -6.40 7.48 0.02
N GLU A 603 -6.30 8.52 0.87
CA GLU A 603 -7.25 9.63 0.88
C GLU A 603 -6.79 10.79 -0.03
N SER A 604 -7.72 11.32 -0.82
CA SER A 604 -7.48 12.47 -1.68
C SER A 604 -7.83 13.79 -0.98
N GLU A 605 -6.82 14.45 -0.41
CA GLU A 605 -6.94 15.85 -0.02
C GLU A 605 -7.03 16.75 -1.26
N SER A 606 -8.05 17.62 -1.29
CA SER A 606 -8.22 18.61 -2.36
C SER A 606 -7.62 19.95 -1.95
N GLU A 607 -6.43 20.27 -2.45
CA GLU A 607 -5.80 21.60 -2.28
C GLU A 607 -6.75 22.72 -2.76
N ASN A 608 -7.24 23.51 -1.81
CA ASN A 608 -8.29 24.49 -2.05
C ASN A 608 -7.73 25.81 -2.61
N SER A 609 -7.24 25.76 -3.85
CA SER A 609 -6.63 26.89 -4.57
C SER A 609 -7.69 27.85 -5.14
N ALA A 610 -8.20 28.72 -4.27
CA ALA A 610 -9.06 29.84 -4.65
C ALA A 610 -8.24 31.15 -4.70
N GLU A 611 -7.79 31.54 -5.89
CA GLU A 611 -7.19 32.85 -6.13
C GLU A 611 -8.28 33.94 -6.12
N ASP A 612 -8.37 34.72 -5.04
CA ASP A 612 -9.34 35.82 -4.92
C ASP A 612 -8.90 37.03 -5.74
N SER A 613 -9.35 37.06 -6.99
CA SER A 613 -9.13 38.15 -7.95
C SER A 613 -10.35 39.09 -8.03
N SER A 614 -10.78 39.62 -6.89
CA SER A 614 -11.88 40.59 -6.81
C SER A 614 -11.43 42.06 -6.96
N PHE A 615 -11.95 42.74 -7.98
CA PHE A 615 -11.72 44.17 -8.21
C PHE A 615 -12.31 45.03 -7.09
N VAL A 616 -11.51 45.87 -6.44
CA VAL A 616 -12.00 47.01 -5.65
C VAL A 616 -12.20 48.20 -6.59
N ASN A 617 -13.45 48.56 -6.87
CA ASN A 617 -13.79 49.70 -7.71
C ASN A 617 -15.03 50.44 -7.17
N VAL A 618 -14.81 51.33 -6.20
CA VAL A 618 -15.80 52.29 -5.70
C VAL A 618 -15.11 53.65 -5.52
N ALA A 619 -15.71 54.69 -6.08
CA ALA A 619 -15.35 56.09 -5.85
C ALA A 619 -16.59 56.86 -5.42
N SER A 620 -16.42 57.91 -4.62
CA SER A 620 -17.47 58.74 -3.98
C SER A 620 -18.39 57.98 -2.99
N VAL A 621 -18.95 58.62 -1.97
CA VAL A 621 -18.96 60.07 -1.61
C VAL A 621 -18.21 60.30 -0.30
#